data_AF-A0A967F385-F1
#
_entry.id   AF-A0A967F385-F1
#
_cell.length_a   1.000
_cell.length_b   1.000
_cell.length_c   1.000
_cell.angle_alpha   90.00
_cell.angle_beta   90.00
_cell.angle_gamma   90.00
#
_symmetry.space_group_name_H-M   'P 1'
#
loop_
_entity.id
_entity.type
_entity.pdbx_description
1 polymer ?
#
loop_
_entity_poly.entity_id
_entity_poly.type
_entity_poly.pdbx_seq_one_letter_code
_entity_poly.pdbx_strand_id
1 'polypeptide(L)'
;MNRALPQNLETIAALQIFTVFGYQTNNPMDQVAEPSYFLPCAGRLLPNDIIVACAETDARPAWGFFTVDRIDAEGVHLRDMSQMEAVKAGALSFLRRPQEAGEAVGVGLKVEWGGPVHKWRILDGGGDVIAKEFESKEAAQEALDATAETEAA
;
A
#
# COMPACT_ATOMS: atom_id res chain seq x y z
N MET A 1 8.58 -15.68 -22.75
CA MET A 1 9.46 -14.59 -22.30
C MET A 1 8.62 -13.33 -22.14
N ASN A 2 8.18 -12.99 -20.92
CA ASN A 2 7.55 -11.70 -20.66
C ASN A 2 8.65 -10.64 -20.65
N ARG A 3 8.64 -9.74 -21.64
CA ARG A 3 9.34 -8.46 -21.50
C ARG A 3 8.65 -7.74 -20.35
N ALA A 4 9.43 -7.33 -19.36
CA ALA A 4 9.00 -6.35 -18.37
C ALA A 4 8.36 -5.18 -19.12
N LEU A 5 7.19 -4.72 -18.66
CA LEU A 5 6.65 -3.43 -19.10
C LEU A 5 7.77 -2.40 -18.96
N PRO A 6 7.99 -1.50 -19.94
CA PRO A 6 8.98 -0.45 -19.78
C PRO A 6 8.59 0.32 -18.52
N GLN A 7 9.44 0.27 -17.50
CA GLN A 7 9.21 0.99 -16.25
C GLN A 7 8.93 2.45 -16.62
N ASN A 8 7.72 2.92 -16.37
CA ASN A 8 7.49 4.36 -16.38
C ASN A 8 8.10 4.91 -15.10
N LEU A 9 9.40 5.22 -15.17
CA LEU A 9 10.16 5.81 -14.08
C LEU A 9 9.87 7.31 -13.93
N GLU A 10 9.02 7.91 -14.78
CA GLU A 10 8.58 9.30 -14.61
C GLU A 10 7.72 9.47 -13.35
N THR A 11 7.16 8.38 -12.81
CA THR A 11 6.48 8.35 -11.50
C THR A 11 7.44 8.15 -10.33
N ILE A 12 8.72 7.80 -10.57
CA ILE A 12 9.79 8.15 -9.63
C ILE A 12 10.01 9.64 -9.82
N ALA A 13 9.06 10.43 -9.31
CA ALA A 13 9.29 11.85 -9.06
C ALA A 13 10.64 11.91 -8.34
N ALA A 14 11.59 12.63 -8.95
CA ALA A 14 12.99 12.68 -8.57
C ALA A 14 13.12 12.61 -7.05
N LEU A 15 13.84 11.60 -6.54
CA LEU A 15 14.18 11.41 -5.13
C LEU A 15 14.46 12.75 -4.44
N GLN A 16 13.44 13.38 -3.89
CA GLN A 16 13.60 14.40 -2.88
C GLN A 16 13.73 13.62 -1.59
N ILE A 17 14.96 13.08 -1.43
CA ILE A 17 15.56 12.44 -0.27
C ILE A 17 14.58 12.44 0.91
N PHE A 18 13.87 11.33 1.12
CA PHE A 18 13.15 11.18 2.38
C PHE A 18 14.21 11.19 3.48
N THR A 19 13.98 11.98 4.51
CA THR A 19 14.89 12.09 5.63
C THR A 19 14.41 11.17 6.74
N VAL A 20 15.36 10.48 7.38
CA VAL A 20 15.08 9.72 8.61
C VAL A 20 15.46 10.60 9.79
N PHE A 21 14.47 11.02 10.57
CA PHE A 21 14.66 11.79 11.79
C PHE A 21 14.63 10.86 13.00
N GLY A 22 15.73 10.82 13.75
CA GLY A 22 15.74 10.26 15.09
C GLY A 22 15.37 11.34 16.10
N TYR A 23 14.41 11.05 16.98
CA TYR A 23 13.89 12.00 17.94
C TYR A 23 13.66 11.33 19.30
N GLN A 24 14.00 12.03 20.39
CA GLN A 24 13.77 11.57 21.77
C GLN A 24 13.02 12.66 22.53
N THR A 25 12.07 12.23 23.36
CA THR A 25 11.17 13.14 24.07
C THR A 25 10.65 12.52 25.36
N ASN A 26 10.22 13.39 26.28
CA ASN A 26 9.55 12.97 27.52
C ASN A 26 8.02 13.00 27.37
N ASN A 27 7.51 13.44 26.22
CA ASN A 27 6.08 13.38 25.95
C ASN A 27 5.67 11.93 25.66
N PRO A 28 4.50 11.49 26.14
CA PRO A 28 4.00 10.15 25.84
C PRO A 28 3.72 9.98 24.33
N MET A 29 3.78 8.73 23.85
CA MET A 29 3.76 8.44 22.41
C MET A 29 2.44 8.84 21.72
N ASP A 30 1.33 8.80 22.45
CA ASP A 30 0.03 9.28 21.98
C ASP A 30 0.07 10.77 21.63
N GLN A 31 0.75 11.60 22.44
CA GLN A 31 0.96 13.01 22.13
C GLN A 31 1.91 13.23 20.95
N VAL A 32 2.94 12.39 20.81
CA VAL A 32 3.88 12.48 19.67
C VAL A 32 3.16 12.22 18.34
N ALA A 33 2.16 11.34 18.35
CA ALA A 33 1.37 11.02 17.16
C ALA A 33 0.35 12.11 16.76
N GLU A 34 0.10 13.11 17.62
CA GLU A 34 -0.87 14.17 17.35
C GLU A 34 -0.43 15.07 16.18
N PRO A 35 -1.34 15.45 15.26
CA PRO A 35 -0.99 16.29 14.10
C PRO A 35 -0.37 17.65 14.47
N SER A 36 -0.72 18.17 15.65
CA SER A 36 -0.22 19.44 16.16
C SER A 36 1.21 19.36 16.72
N TYR A 37 1.72 18.17 17.04
CA TYR A 37 2.99 17.98 17.74
C TYR A 37 4.18 18.51 16.93
N PHE A 38 4.20 18.20 15.64
CA PHE A 38 5.29 18.59 14.72
C PHE A 38 5.04 19.92 13.99
N LEU A 39 3.95 20.64 14.28
CA LEU A 39 3.66 21.96 13.68
C LEU A 39 4.85 22.94 13.71
N PRO A 40 5.62 23.08 14.82
CA PRO A 40 6.76 24.00 14.86
C PRO A 40 7.86 23.70 13.83
N CYS A 41 7.90 22.48 13.28
CA CYS A 41 8.88 22.06 12.29
C CYS A 41 8.28 21.63 10.95
N ALA A 42 6.98 21.85 10.72
CA ALA A 42 6.27 21.44 9.51
C ALA A 42 6.96 21.89 8.21
N GLY A 43 7.50 23.11 8.18
CA GLY A 43 8.22 23.64 7.00
C GLY A 43 9.56 22.97 6.67
N ARG A 44 10.01 22.00 7.49
CA ARG A 44 11.22 21.21 7.26
C ARG A 44 10.93 19.74 6.95
N LEU A 45 9.68 19.33 7.06
CA LEU A 45 9.24 17.98 6.80
C LEU A 45 8.69 17.90 5.38
N LEU A 46 8.84 16.73 4.77
CA LEU A 46 8.25 16.39 3.48
C LEU A 46 7.35 15.16 3.65
N PRO A 47 6.28 15.04 2.85
CA PRO A 47 5.56 13.79 2.72
C PRO A 47 6.52 12.64 2.41
N ASN A 48 6.31 11.51 3.08
CA ASN A 48 7.15 10.30 3.10
C ASN A 48 8.44 10.37 3.93
N ASP A 49 8.74 11.48 4.62
CA ASP A 49 9.79 11.48 5.63
C ASP A 49 9.49 10.42 6.71
N ILE A 50 10.55 9.86 7.30
CA ILE A 50 10.45 8.83 8.32
C ILE A 50 10.87 9.42 9.65
N ILE A 51 10.06 9.20 10.68
CA ILE A 51 10.33 9.64 12.05
C ILE A 51 10.44 8.42 12.94
N VAL A 52 11.60 8.26 13.58
CA VAL A 52 11.83 7.29 14.65
C VAL A 52 11.80 8.06 15.96
N ALA A 53 10.75 7.88 16.74
CA ALA A 53 10.57 8.56 18.02
C ALA A 53 10.82 7.60 19.19
N CYS A 54 11.57 8.06 20.20
CA CYS A 54 11.68 7.42 21.49
C CYS A 54 11.00 8.32 22.54
N ALA A 55 9.85 7.90 23.04
CA ALA A 55 9.18 8.53 24.17
C ALA A 55 9.68 7.88 25.47
N GLU A 56 10.55 8.57 26.20
CA GLU A 56 11.08 8.10 27.47
C GLU A 56 10.22 8.63 28.62
N THR A 57 9.16 7.89 28.94
CA THR A 57 8.33 8.14 30.12
C THR A 57 8.73 7.16 31.23
N ASP A 58 9.04 7.67 32.43
CA ASP A 58 9.21 6.91 33.66
C ASP A 58 10.03 5.60 33.55
N ALA A 59 11.20 5.69 32.92
CA ALA A 59 12.17 4.59 32.75
C ALA A 59 11.69 3.39 31.88
N ARG A 60 10.62 3.56 31.10
CA ARG A 60 10.19 2.60 30.07
C ARG A 60 10.10 3.30 28.71
N PRO A 61 11.14 3.21 27.87
CA PRO A 61 11.11 3.85 26.56
C PRO A 61 10.07 3.18 25.66
N ALA A 62 9.17 3.98 25.10
CA ALA A 62 8.28 3.58 24.02
C ALA A 62 8.85 4.06 22.68
N TRP A 63 8.93 3.16 21.70
CA TRP A 63 9.44 3.46 20.37
C TRP A 63 8.29 3.57 19.38
N GLY A 64 8.30 4.63 18.57
CA GLY A 64 7.36 4.88 17.50
C GLY A 64 8.10 4.95 16.17
N PHE A 65 7.49 4.37 15.14
CA PHE A 65 8.02 4.39 13.78
C PHE A 65 6.93 4.95 12.87
N PHE A 66 7.16 6.16 12.35
CA PHE A 66 6.15 6.90 11.61
C PHE A 66 6.65 7.29 10.23
N THR A 67 5.71 7.46 9.30
CA THR A 67 5.95 8.23 8.08
C THR A 67 5.06 9.47 8.06
N VAL A 68 5.59 10.58 7.55
CA VAL A 68 4.79 11.78 7.30
C VAL A 68 3.86 11.51 6.13
N ASP A 69 2.56 11.40 6.40
CA ASP A 69 1.55 11.14 5.37
C ASP A 69 1.29 12.40 4.54
N ARG A 70 0.96 13.50 5.24
CA ARG A 70 0.73 14.81 4.63
C ARG A 70 0.99 15.95 5.62
N ILE A 71 1.15 17.14 5.07
CA ILE A 71 1.29 18.39 5.82
C ILE A 71 0.27 19.37 5.25
N ASP A 72 -0.63 19.86 6.10
CA ASP A 72 -1.69 20.79 5.72
C ASP A 72 -1.92 21.84 6.82
N ALA A 73 -2.98 22.65 6.70
CA ALA A 73 -3.31 23.69 7.67
C ALA A 73 -3.73 23.13 9.04
N GLU A 74 -4.12 21.86 9.12
CA GLU A 74 -4.55 21.20 10.35
C GLU A 74 -3.36 20.58 11.10
N GLY A 75 -2.27 20.23 10.40
CA GLY A 75 -1.06 19.76 11.04
C GLY A 75 -0.13 18.93 10.16
N VAL A 76 0.76 18.23 10.84
CA VAL A 76 1.64 17.21 10.26
C VAL A 76 1.05 15.85 10.59
N HIS A 77 0.43 15.22 9.60
CA HIS A 77 -0.27 13.95 9.79
C HIS A 77 0.72 12.80 9.67
N LEU A 78 0.80 11.99 10.72
CA LEU A 78 1.68 10.85 10.77
C LEU A 78 0.90 9.56 10.54
N ARG A 79 1.53 8.63 9.86
CA ARG A 79 1.07 7.25 9.77
C ARG A 79 1.98 6.37 10.61
N ASP A 80 1.40 5.69 11.59
CA ASP A 80 2.10 4.68 12.38
C ASP A 80 2.39 3.45 11.53
N MET A 81 3.67 3.11 11.43
CA MET A 81 4.20 2.00 10.65
C MET A 81 4.49 0.79 11.54
N SER A 82 4.33 0.89 12.87
CA SER A 82 4.57 -0.19 13.84
C SER A 82 3.64 -1.39 13.64
N GLN A 83 2.46 -1.15 13.07
CA GLN A 83 1.45 -2.18 12.78
C GLN A 83 1.61 -2.81 11.38
N MET A 84 2.62 -2.42 10.60
CA MET A 84 2.80 -2.97 9.26
C MET A 84 3.42 -4.37 9.31
N GLU A 85 2.85 -5.28 8.54
CA GLU A 85 3.35 -6.64 8.40
C GLU A 85 4.57 -6.66 7.48
N ALA A 86 5.65 -7.29 7.93
CA ALA A 86 6.84 -7.47 7.10
C ALA A 86 6.65 -8.66 6.13
N VAL A 87 6.48 -8.35 4.84
CA VAL A 87 6.40 -9.34 3.76
C VAL A 87 7.77 -9.47 3.09
N LYS A 88 8.19 -10.71 2.82
CA LYS A 88 9.45 -10.99 2.11
C LYS A 88 9.18 -11.28 0.63
N ALA A 89 9.93 -10.64 -0.27
CA ALA A 89 9.99 -11.04 -1.68
C ALA A 89 11.47 -11.24 -2.08
N GLY A 90 11.87 -12.50 -2.21
CA GLY A 90 13.27 -12.87 -2.38
C GLY A 90 14.12 -12.47 -1.17
N ALA A 91 15.18 -11.71 -1.40
CA ALA A 91 16.07 -11.20 -0.34
C ALA A 91 15.60 -9.87 0.29
N LEU A 92 14.51 -9.28 -0.22
CA LEU A 92 14.01 -7.98 0.22
C LEU A 92 12.85 -8.16 1.22
N SER A 93 12.79 -7.24 2.20
CA SER A 93 11.70 -7.14 3.17
C SER A 93 10.92 -5.85 2.94
N PHE A 94 9.61 -5.95 2.87
CA PHE A 94 8.67 -4.85 2.64
C PHE A 94 7.72 -4.76 3.83
N LEU A 95 7.42 -3.56 4.30
CA LEU A 95 6.35 -3.35 5.27
C LEU A 95 5.05 -3.12 4.48
N ARG A 96 4.02 -3.94 4.72
CA ARG A 96 2.71 -3.86 4.10
C ARG A 96 1.66 -3.52 5.16
N ARG A 97 0.70 -2.64 4.84
CA ARG A 97 -0.45 -2.40 5.71
C ARG A 97 -1.19 -3.74 5.90
N PRO A 98 -1.61 -4.10 7.12
CA PRO A 98 -2.48 -5.25 7.33
C PRO A 98 -3.71 -5.09 6.44
N GLN A 99 -3.97 -6.08 5.59
CA GLN A 99 -5.17 -6.07 4.76
C GLN A 99 -6.35 -6.33 5.69
N GLU A 100 -7.18 -5.32 5.95
CA GLU A 100 -8.39 -5.49 6.74
C GLU A 100 -9.26 -6.55 6.04
N ALA A 101 -9.73 -7.54 6.80
CA ALA A 101 -10.68 -8.53 6.30
C ALA A 101 -12.00 -7.82 5.94
N GLY A 102 -12.10 -7.36 4.71
CA GLY A 102 -13.19 -6.50 4.23
C GLY A 102 -12.76 -5.42 3.23
N GLU A 103 -11.47 -5.07 3.16
CA GLU A 103 -10.93 -4.30 2.04
C GLU A 103 -10.78 -5.25 0.85
N ALA A 104 -11.89 -5.49 0.16
CA ALA A 104 -11.87 -6.03 -1.18
C ALA A 104 -11.08 -5.05 -2.06
N VAL A 105 -9.77 -5.28 -2.19
CA VAL A 105 -9.05 -4.93 -3.43
C VAL A 105 -9.89 -5.58 -4.51
N GLY A 106 -10.64 -4.75 -5.24
CA GLY A 106 -11.79 -5.20 -6.02
C GLY A 106 -11.59 -6.60 -6.58
N VAL A 107 -12.37 -7.55 -6.05
CA VAL A 107 -12.55 -8.88 -6.66
C VAL A 107 -13.39 -8.65 -7.92
N GLY A 108 -12.91 -7.79 -8.81
CA GLY A 108 -13.43 -7.62 -10.14
C GLY A 108 -12.71 -8.65 -10.96
N LEU A 109 -13.27 -9.86 -10.99
CA LEU A 109 -12.91 -10.81 -12.02
C LEU A 109 -12.99 -10.05 -13.36
N LYS A 110 -11.92 -10.10 -14.16
CA LYS A 110 -11.81 -9.30 -15.38
C LYS A 110 -11.65 -10.19 -16.61
N VAL A 111 -12.33 -9.83 -17.69
CA VAL A 111 -12.15 -10.46 -19.00
C VAL A 111 -11.00 -9.79 -19.74
N GLU A 112 -10.04 -10.58 -20.21
CA GLU A 112 -8.87 -10.09 -20.94
C GLU A 112 -8.62 -10.92 -22.20
N TRP A 113 -8.12 -10.27 -23.25
CA TRP A 113 -7.58 -10.94 -24.43
C TRP A 113 -6.08 -11.16 -24.26
N GLY A 114 -5.62 -12.41 -24.32
CA GLY A 114 -4.17 -12.66 -24.20
C GLY A 114 -3.78 -14.13 -24.03
N GLY A 115 -2.50 -14.34 -23.74
CA GLY A 115 -1.90 -15.67 -23.58
C GLY A 115 -1.33 -16.27 -24.88
N PRO A 116 -0.68 -17.45 -24.79
CA PRO A 116 0.08 -18.04 -25.90
C PRO A 116 -0.75 -18.37 -27.14
N VAL A 117 -2.06 -18.54 -26.96
CA VAL A 117 -3.02 -18.95 -27.99
C VAL A 117 -3.94 -17.81 -28.46
N HIS A 118 -3.74 -16.58 -27.96
CA HIS A 118 -4.59 -15.42 -28.27
C HIS A 118 -6.09 -15.76 -28.15
N LYS A 119 -6.55 -15.99 -26.91
CA LYS A 119 -7.96 -16.28 -26.61
C LYS A 119 -8.45 -15.36 -25.50
N TRP A 120 -9.77 -15.22 -25.38
CA TRP A 120 -10.38 -14.53 -24.26
C TRP A 120 -10.27 -15.40 -23.00
N ARG A 121 -10.02 -14.76 -21.85
CA ARG A 121 -9.80 -15.40 -20.55
C ARG A 121 -10.33 -14.53 -19.41
N ILE A 122 -10.68 -15.15 -18.29
CA ILE A 122 -11.11 -14.49 -17.07
C ILE A 122 -9.97 -14.56 -16.06
N LEU A 123 -9.64 -13.43 -15.44
CA LEU A 123 -8.62 -13.34 -14.41
C LEU A 123 -9.23 -12.88 -13.10
N ASP A 124 -8.67 -13.30 -11.98
CA ASP A 124 -9.02 -12.76 -10.67
C ASP A 124 -8.38 -11.38 -10.41
N GLY A 125 -8.68 -10.80 -9.23
CA GLY A 125 -8.10 -9.53 -8.78
C GLY A 125 -6.57 -9.56 -8.60
N GLY A 126 -5.97 -10.76 -8.51
CA GLY A 126 -4.53 -10.98 -8.48
C GLY A 126 -3.89 -11.13 -9.86
N GLY A 127 -4.70 -11.27 -10.92
CA GLY A 127 -4.24 -11.49 -12.28
C GLY A 127 -3.98 -12.97 -12.61
N ASP A 128 -4.47 -13.90 -11.80
CA ASP A 128 -4.42 -15.33 -12.08
C ASP A 128 -5.56 -15.75 -13.01
N VAL A 129 -5.28 -16.63 -13.96
CA VAL A 129 -6.27 -17.09 -14.95
C VAL A 129 -7.19 -18.14 -14.33
N ILE A 130 -8.45 -17.80 -14.12
CA ILE A 130 -9.46 -18.71 -13.56
C ILE A 130 -10.27 -19.45 -14.63
N ALA A 131 -10.41 -18.86 -15.83
CA ALA A 131 -11.01 -19.50 -16.99
C ALA A 131 -10.37 -18.98 -18.29
N LYS A 132 -10.32 -19.80 -19.35
CA LYS A 132 -9.62 -19.47 -20.61
C LYS A 132 -10.28 -20.12 -21.81
N GLU A 133 -9.81 -19.74 -23.00
CA GLU A 133 -10.19 -20.33 -24.30
C GLU A 133 -11.58 -19.94 -24.79
N PHE A 134 -12.09 -18.78 -24.37
CA PHE A 134 -13.34 -18.25 -24.92
C PHE A 134 -13.12 -17.72 -26.34
N GLU A 135 -14.07 -18.03 -27.22
CA GLU A 135 -14.05 -17.64 -28.63
C GLU A 135 -14.35 -16.14 -28.85
N SER A 136 -15.04 -15.51 -27.89
CA SER A 136 -15.37 -14.08 -27.94
C SER A 136 -15.34 -13.45 -26.54
N LYS A 137 -15.31 -12.11 -26.50
CA LYS A 137 -15.35 -11.35 -25.25
C LYS A 137 -16.68 -11.55 -24.53
N GLU A 138 -17.76 -11.63 -25.31
CA GLU A 138 -19.13 -11.80 -24.87
C GLU A 138 -19.30 -13.16 -24.18
N ALA A 139 -18.73 -14.24 -24.74
CA ALA A 139 -18.77 -15.56 -24.12
C ALA A 139 -17.98 -15.61 -22.79
N ALA A 140 -16.86 -14.88 -22.71
CA ALA A 140 -16.10 -14.76 -21.47
C ALA A 140 -16.84 -13.91 -20.42
N GLN A 141 -17.57 -12.88 -20.84
CA GLN A 141 -18.38 -12.03 -19.95
C GLN A 141 -19.61 -12.77 -19.44
N GLU A 142 -20.30 -13.54 -20.27
CA GLU A 142 -21.45 -14.35 -19.86
C GLU A 142 -21.04 -15.42 -18.83
N ALA A 143 -19.89 -16.07 -19.04
CA ALA A 143 -19.34 -17.00 -18.06
C ALA A 143 -18.94 -16.31 -16.74
N LEU A 144 -18.49 -15.06 -16.82
CA LEU A 144 -18.18 -14.26 -15.64
C LEU A 144 -19.44 -13.94 -14.84
N ASP A 145 -20.49 -13.49 -15.52
CA ASP A 145 -21.75 -13.10 -14.90
C ASP A 145 -22.44 -14.32 -14.26
N ALA A 146 -22.38 -15.50 -14.91
CA ALA A 146 -22.88 -16.76 -14.34
C ALA A 146 -22.11 -17.23 -13.10
N THR A 147 -20.81 -16.95 -13.03
CA THR A 147 -19.98 -17.28 -11.86
C THR A 147 -20.33 -16.37 -10.68
N ALA A 148 -20.62 -15.10 -10.94
CA ALA A 148 -21.05 -14.12 -9.93
C ALA A 148 -22.44 -14.42 -9.35
N GLU A 149 -23.37 -14.98 -10.14
CA GLU A 149 -24.69 -15.39 -9.66
C GLU A 149 -24.65 -16.64 -8.76
N THR A 150 -23.66 -17.52 -8.96
CA THR A 150 -23.54 -18.79 -8.20
C THR A 150 -22.97 -18.57 -6.79
N GLU A 151 -22.18 -17.52 -6.57
CA GLU A 151 -21.68 -17.14 -5.24
C GLU A 151 -22.67 -16.29 -4.42
N ALA A 152 -23.74 -15.79 -5.06
CA ALA A 152 -24.76 -14.95 -4.43
C ALA A 152 -26.02 -15.71 -3.97
N ALA A 153 -26.10 -17.02 -4.22
CA ALA A 153 -27.24 -17.90 -3.87
C ALA A 153 -26.87 -18.88 -2.75
#